data_AF-A0A1H2SZC3-F1
#
_entry.id   AF-A0A1H2SZC3-F1
#
_cell.length_a   1.000
_cell.length_b   1.000
_cell.length_c   1.000
_cell.angle_alpha   90.00
_cell.angle_beta   90.00
_cell.angle_gamma   90.00
#
_symmetry.space_group_name_H-M   'P 1'
#
loop_
_entity.id
_entity.type
_entity.pdbx_description
1 polymer ?
#
loop_
_entity_poly.entity_id
_entity_poly.type
_entity_poly.pdbx_seq_one_letter_code
_entity_poly.pdbx_strand_id
1 'polypeptide(L)' 'MSCIVKEKFMSENKTCIVCNASSTEIPVTKFYYQESNFYICPQHIPILIHNPQELIGMLPGAEKLKKG' A
#
# COMPACT_ATOMS: atom_id res chain seq x y z
N MET A 1 37.19 3.14 -4.01
CA MET A 1 36.18 3.11 -2.94
C MET A 1 35.18 4.24 -3.17
N SER A 2 34.07 3.97 -3.86
CA SER A 2 32.74 4.53 -3.52
C SER A 2 31.71 3.95 -4.48
N CYS A 3 30.57 3.59 -3.90
CA CYS A 3 29.69 2.53 -4.35
C CYS A 3 28.95 2.83 -5.66
N ILE A 4 28.92 1.80 -6.50
CA ILE A 4 27.95 1.66 -7.58
C ILE A 4 26.67 1.14 -6.94
N VAL A 5 25.61 1.95 -6.93
CA VAL A 5 24.23 1.47 -7.13
C VAL A 5 23.44 2.57 -7.84
N LYS A 6 23.53 2.60 -9.17
CA LYS A 6 22.49 3.23 -9.99
C LYS A 6 21.30 2.28 -9.99
N GLU A 7 20.57 2.25 -8.88
CA GLU A 7 19.29 1.56 -8.81
C GLU A 7 18.32 2.26 -9.77
N LYS A 8 17.91 1.50 -10.78
CA LYS A 8 16.83 1.78 -11.71
C LYS A 8 15.64 2.36 -10.93
N PHE A 9 15.32 3.64 -11.15
CA PHE A 9 14.10 4.25 -10.62
C PHE A 9 12.91 3.73 -11.44
N MET A 10 12.52 2.47 -11.23
CA MET A 10 11.13 2.08 -11.52
C MET A 10 10.31 2.83 -10.49
N SER A 11 9.56 3.83 -10.95
CA SER A 11 8.57 4.52 -10.13
C SER A 11 7.50 3.51 -9.76
N GLU A 12 7.74 2.71 -8.72
CA GLU A 12 6.68 2.02 -7.98
C GLU A 12 5.67 3.14 -7.67
N ASN A 13 4.47 3.04 -8.20
CA ASN A 13 3.48 4.09 -8.08
C ASN A 13 2.96 4.06 -6.64
N LYS A 14 3.68 4.74 -5.73
CA LYS A 14 3.44 4.78 -4.28
C LYS A 14 2.16 5.55 -3.98
N THR A 15 1.03 4.96 -4.32
CA THR A 15 -0.30 5.55 -4.24
C THR A 15 -1.17 4.76 -3.29
N CYS A 16 -1.95 5.45 -2.48
CA CYS A 16 -2.87 4.76 -1.57
C CYS A 16 -3.88 3.93 -2.36
N ILE A 17 -4.00 2.63 -2.03
CA ILE A 17 -4.96 1.72 -2.69
C ILE A 17 -6.44 2.13 -2.57
N VAL A 18 -6.77 3.05 -1.66
CA VAL A 18 -8.15 3.50 -1.40
C VAL A 18 -8.46 4.82 -2.09
N CYS A 19 -7.61 5.84 -1.92
CA CYS A 19 -7.87 7.20 -2.43
C CYS A 19 -6.96 7.63 -3.58
N ASN A 20 -6.04 6.78 -4.03
CA ASN A 20 -5.07 7.04 -5.11
C ASN A 20 -4.12 8.23 -4.89
N ALA A 21 -4.16 8.87 -3.72
CA ALA A 21 -3.24 9.94 -3.39
C ALA A 21 -1.78 9.43 -3.41
N SER A 22 -0.92 10.21 -4.05
CA SER A 22 0.48 9.88 -4.26
C SER A 22 1.31 10.13 -3.01
N SER A 23 2.45 9.44 -2.91
CA SER A 23 3.43 9.67 -1.83
C SER A 23 4.03 11.07 -1.83
N THR A 24 3.82 11.86 -2.89
CA THR A 24 4.25 13.27 -2.98
C THR A 24 3.21 14.23 -2.40
N GLU A 25 1.95 13.83 -2.31
CA GLU A 25 0.86 14.63 -1.74
C GLU A 25 0.66 14.31 -0.26
N ILE A 26 0.66 13.02 0.10
CA ILE A 26 0.47 12.55 1.49
C ILE A 26 1.40 11.38 1.80
N PRO A 27 1.80 11.16 3.07
CA PRO A 27 2.58 9.99 3.44
C PRO A 27 1.78 8.70 3.17
N VAL A 28 2.48 7.68 2.68
CA VAL A 28 1.95 6.32 2.51
C VAL A 28 2.91 5.31 3.11
N THR A 29 2.35 4.23 3.67
CA THR A 29 3.11 3.11 4.22
C THR A 29 3.01 1.92 3.30
N LYS A 30 4.15 1.26 3.03
CA LYS A 30 4.23 0.01 2.27
C LYS A 30 3.84 -1.17 3.16
N PHE A 31 2.97 -2.05 2.67
CA PHE A 31 2.69 -3.33 3.32
C PHE A 31 2.70 -4.48 2.30
N TYR A 32 2.96 -5.68 2.79
CA TYR A 32 3.09 -6.87 1.95
C TYR A 32 1.90 -7.81 2.19
N TYR A 33 1.30 -8.30 1.11
CA TYR A 33 0.22 -9.26 1.14
C TYR A 33 0.22 -10.13 -0.11
N GLN A 34 0.09 -11.45 0.04
CA GLN A 34 0.06 -12.43 -1.07
C GLN A 34 1.11 -12.14 -2.15
N GLU A 35 2.38 -12.07 -1.76
CA GLU A 35 3.51 -11.86 -2.68
C GLU A 35 3.57 -10.47 -3.35
N SER A 36 2.63 -9.59 -3.03
CA SER A 36 2.51 -8.26 -3.61
C SER A 36 2.76 -7.17 -2.58
N ASN A 37 3.25 -6.03 -3.06
CA ASN A 37 3.44 -4.83 -2.25
C ASN A 37 2.33 -3.81 -2.54
N PHE A 38 1.76 -3.25 -1.49
CA PHE A 38 0.70 -2.26 -1.54
C PHE A 38 1.05 -1.04 -0.70
N TYR A 39 0.35 0.07 -0.95
CA TYR A 39 0.54 1.32 -0.23
C TYR A 39 -0.78 1.82 0.32
N ILE A 40 -0.78 2.34 1.55
CA ILE A 40 -1.96 2.93 2.18
C ILE A 40 -1.57 4.18 2.96
N CYS A 41 -2.40 5.22 2.92
CA CYS A 41 -2.16 6.43 3.69
C CYS A 41 -2.73 6.32 5.11
N PRO A 42 -2.25 7.13 6.09
CA PRO A 42 -2.72 7.09 7.47
C PRO A 42 -4.23 7.24 7.64
N GLN A 43 -4.90 7.99 6.77
CA GLN A 43 -6.36 8.19 6.82
C GLN A 43 -7.14 6.89 6.55
N HIS A 44 -6.56 5.95 5.79
CA HIS A 44 -7.23 4.70 5.41
C HIS A 44 -6.68 3.47 6.12
N ILE A 45 -5.60 3.58 6.91
CA ILE A 45 -5.15 2.49 7.80
C ILE A 45 -6.28 1.95 8.70
N PRO A 46 -7.18 2.78 9.27
CA PRO A 46 -8.29 2.27 10.08
C PRO A 46 -9.18 1.25 9.36
N ILE A 47 -9.32 1.35 8.04
CA ILE A 47 -10.10 0.39 7.23
C ILE A 47 -9.47 -1.00 7.31
N LEU A 48 -8.13 -1.10 7.22
CA LEU A 48 -7.42 -2.38 7.32
C LEU A 48 -7.70 -3.11 8.65
N ILE A 49 -7.89 -2.35 9.74
CA ILE A 49 -8.03 -2.91 11.09
C ILE A 49 -9.50 -3.17 11.43
N HIS A 50 -10.37 -2.19 11.18
CA HIS A 50 -11.76 -2.22 11.62
C HIS A 50 -12.74 -2.77 10.58
N ASN A 51 -12.50 -2.53 9.28
CA ASN A 51 -13.44 -2.84 8.20
C ASN A 51 -12.72 -3.34 6.92
N PRO A 52 -11.90 -4.41 6.97
CA PRO A 52 -11.10 -4.84 5.83
C PRO A 52 -11.94 -5.33 4.64
N GLN A 53 -13.23 -5.59 4.86
CA GLN A 53 -14.20 -5.96 3.83
C GLN A 53 -14.45 -4.80 2.83
N GLU A 54 -14.21 -3.55 3.23
CA GLU A 54 -14.29 -2.39 2.31
C GLU A 54 -13.17 -2.41 1.25
N LEU A 55 -12.16 -3.26 1.41
CA LEU A 55 -11.06 -3.43 0.45
C LEU A 55 -11.34 -4.51 -0.60
N ILE A 56 -12.51 -5.17 -0.56
CA ILE A 56 -12.89 -6.14 -1.60
C ILE A 56 -12.95 -5.45 -2.96
N GLY A 57 -12.23 -5.99 -3.93
CA GLY A 57 -12.08 -5.40 -5.26
C GLY A 57 -10.95 -4.38 -5.39
N MET A 58 -10.35 -3.92 -4.27
CA MET A 58 -9.16 -3.06 -4.26
C MET A 58 -7.90 -3.84 -3.89
N LEU A 59 -8.02 -4.75 -2.93
CA LEU A 59 -6.96 -5.61 -2.44
C LEU A 59 -7.31 -7.07 -2.77
N PRO A 60 -6.48 -7.78 -3.57
CA PRO A 60 -6.70 -9.18 -3.89
C PRO A 60 -6.74 -10.00 -2.61
N GLY A 61 -7.79 -10.79 -2.36
CA GLY A 61 -7.92 -11.62 -1.16
C GLY A 61 -8.46 -10.91 0.09
N ALA A 62 -8.94 -9.67 -0.04
CA ALA A 62 -9.53 -8.91 1.07
C ALA A 62 -10.68 -9.64 1.78
N GLU A 63 -11.42 -10.50 1.07
CA GLU A 63 -12.50 -11.31 1.62
C GLU A 63 -12.03 -12.28 2.74
N LYS A 64 -10.73 -12.60 2.78
CA LYS A 64 -10.12 -13.48 3.79
C LYS A 64 -9.58 -12.71 5.01
N LEU A 65 -9.56 -11.38 4.97
CA LEU A 65 -9.06 -10.56 6.05
C LEU A 65 -10.07 -10.50 7.21
N LYS A 66 -9.54 -10.64 8.43
CA LYS A 66 -10.33 -10.58 9.66
C LYS A 66 -10.22 -9.20 10.28
N LYS A 67 -11.30 -8.76 10.93
CA LYS A 67 -11.28 -7.60 11.81
C LYS A 67 -10.41 -7.92 13.02
N GLY A 68 -9.56 -6.97 13.41
CA GLY A 68 -8.72 -7.05 14.61
C GLY A 68 -9.45 -6.65 15.88
#